data_AF-A0AAU7VHH6-F1
#
_entry.id   AF-A0AAU7VHH6-F1
#
_cell.length_a   1.000
_cell.length_b   1.000
_cell.length_c   1.000
_cell.angle_alpha   90.00
_cell.angle_beta   90.00
_cell.angle_gamma   90.00
#
_symmetry.space_group_name_H-M   'P 1'
#
loop_
_entity.id
_entity.type
_entity.pdbx_description
1 polymer ?
#
loop_
_entity_poly.entity_id
_entity_poly.type
_entity_poly.pdbx_seq_one_letter_code
_entity_poly.pdbx_strand_id
1 'polypeptide(L)'
;MAKIVANKNSLNEEIKRINAKRNREIFIWGIVVLLSVLLEQFIFTFILGIIAFFRMLSLASPHSKVESMASGLEGEEYAISTLRKLPDEYTVICDVNIEVDGGKSQLDFVVVGPTGIFVTEIKNWNGTIYGSEEEKEWRQDKVGRKGGEYSRHYYNPGKQVRTHVYRLSKLLKNNGLNSWVQGIVYFTHPRVEIHVETNKVPVFAEPKNDGYDLLKYIQSEDNESLTEKQINDIENLLVSESNLEGTA
;
A
#
# COMPACT_ATOMS: atom_id res chain seq x y z
N MET A 1 -8.60 -20.32 10.51
CA MET A 1 -8.15 -19.32 9.51
C MET A 1 -8.42 -17.97 10.11
N ALA A 2 -7.47 -17.05 9.98
CA ALA A 2 -7.56 -15.74 10.61
C ALA A 2 -8.79 -14.95 10.15
N LYS A 3 -9.37 -14.20 11.09
CA LYS A 3 -10.44 -13.24 10.82
C LYS A 3 -9.89 -12.06 10.03
N ILE A 4 -10.53 -11.70 8.92
CA ILE A 4 -10.13 -10.53 8.11
C ILE A 4 -11.13 -9.39 8.36
N VAL A 5 -10.63 -8.24 8.80
CA VAL A 5 -11.39 -6.99 8.92
C VAL A 5 -10.81 -6.01 7.91
N ALA A 6 -11.57 -5.66 6.87
CA ALA A 6 -11.06 -4.85 5.76
C ALA A 6 -11.86 -3.56 5.56
N ASN A 7 -11.18 -2.42 5.51
CA ASN A 7 -11.77 -1.13 5.15
C ASN A 7 -11.43 -0.76 3.69
N LYS A 8 -11.90 -1.57 2.73
CA LYS A 8 -11.40 -1.59 1.32
C LYS A 8 -11.80 -0.42 0.40
N ASN A 9 -12.12 0.76 0.95
CA ASN A 9 -12.75 1.82 0.18
C ASN A 9 -11.79 2.89 -0.38
N SER A 10 -10.58 3.08 0.15
CA SER A 10 -9.76 4.26 -0.20
C SER A 10 -9.14 4.20 -1.61
N LEU A 11 -8.37 3.16 -1.92
CA LEU A 11 -7.64 3.00 -3.20
C LEU A 11 -8.57 2.78 -4.41
N ASN A 12 -9.60 1.94 -4.25
CA ASN A 12 -10.57 1.69 -5.31
C ASN A 12 -11.33 2.97 -5.68
N GLU A 13 -11.68 3.79 -4.69
CA GLU A 13 -12.32 5.08 -4.95
C GLU A 13 -11.35 6.08 -5.58
N GLU A 14 -10.06 6.09 -5.22
CA GLU A 14 -9.08 6.93 -5.92
C GLU A 14 -8.89 6.50 -7.39
N ILE A 15 -8.83 5.20 -7.68
CA ILE A 15 -8.78 4.69 -9.07
C ILE A 15 -10.03 5.12 -9.85
N LYS A 16 -11.23 4.96 -9.26
CA LYS A 16 -12.48 5.42 -9.87
C LYS A 16 -12.46 6.93 -10.13
N ARG A 17 -12.01 7.74 -9.17
CA ARG A 17 -11.90 9.21 -9.29
C ARG A 17 -10.93 9.61 -10.40
N ILE A 18 -9.75 9.00 -10.48
CA ILE A 18 -8.76 9.25 -11.53
C ILE A 18 -9.34 8.88 -12.91
N ASN A 19 -9.98 7.71 -13.02
CA ASN A 19 -10.60 7.26 -14.27
C ASN A 19 -11.77 8.17 -14.70
N ALA A 20 -12.62 8.60 -13.77
CA ALA A 20 -13.73 9.52 -14.05
C ALA A 20 -13.21 10.89 -14.52
N LYS A 21 -12.18 11.44 -13.86
CA LYS A 21 -11.53 12.67 -14.29
C LYS A 21 -10.94 12.53 -15.70
N ARG A 22 -10.21 11.45 -15.99
CA ARG A 22 -9.66 11.17 -17.32
C ARG A 22 -10.76 11.09 -18.39
N ASN A 23 -11.81 10.32 -18.13
CA ASN A 23 -12.90 10.15 -19.08
C ASN A 23 -13.62 11.48 -19.38
N ARG A 24 -13.80 12.33 -18.36
CA ARG A 24 -14.33 13.68 -18.53
C ARG A 24 -13.42 14.55 -19.40
N GLU A 25 -12.11 14.55 -19.17
CA GLU A 25 -11.16 15.30 -20.01
C GLU A 25 -11.16 14.80 -21.46
N ILE A 26 -11.15 13.49 -21.68
CA ILE A 26 -11.25 12.90 -23.03
C ILE A 26 -12.52 13.37 -23.73
N PHE A 27 -13.66 13.36 -23.02
CA PHE A 27 -14.93 13.84 -23.55
C PHE A 27 -14.90 15.33 -23.92
N ILE A 28 -14.39 16.19 -23.04
CA ILE A 28 -14.26 17.64 -23.30
C ILE A 28 -13.38 17.91 -24.52
N TRP A 29 -12.19 17.30 -24.58
CA TRP A 29 -11.27 17.51 -25.70
C TRP A 29 -11.80 16.89 -27.00
N GLY A 30 -12.55 15.78 -26.93
CA GLY A 30 -13.26 15.21 -28.07
C GLY A 30 -14.29 16.19 -28.66
N ILE A 31 -15.04 16.89 -27.81
CA ILE A 31 -15.97 17.95 -28.25
C ILE A 31 -15.21 19.13 -28.88
N VAL A 32 -14.09 19.56 -28.29
CA VAL A 32 -13.27 20.66 -28.86
C VAL A 32 -12.78 20.31 -30.27
N VAL A 33 -12.32 19.07 -30.48
CA VAL A 33 -11.91 18.57 -31.80
C VAL A 33 -13.10 18.49 -32.77
N LEU A 34 -14.28 18.08 -32.29
CA LEU A 34 -15.48 18.01 -33.13
C LEU A 34 -15.96 19.41 -33.56
N LEU A 35 -16.00 20.37 -32.63
CA LEU A 35 -16.45 21.74 -32.87
C LEU A 35 -15.46 22.54 -33.73
N SER A 36 -14.15 22.26 -33.62
CA SER A 36 -13.15 22.95 -34.44
C SER A 36 -13.27 22.64 -35.94
N VAL A 37 -13.86 21.48 -36.29
CA VAL A 37 -14.16 21.09 -37.67
C VAL A 37 -15.39 21.82 -38.23
N LEU A 38 -16.28 22.35 -37.38
CA LEU A 38 -17.55 22.98 -37.76
C LEU A 38 -17.49 24.51 -37.92
N LEU A 39 -16.36 25.16 -37.62
CA LEU A 39 -16.20 26.62 -37.67
C LEU A 39 -15.20 27.02 -38.77
N GLU A 40 -15.67 27.70 -39.81
CA GLU A 40 -14.89 28.08 -41.01
C GLU A 40 -13.88 29.24 -40.80
N GLN A 41 -13.06 29.18 -39.75
CA GLN A 41 -11.84 29.99 -39.62
C GLN A 41 -10.62 29.07 -39.51
N PHE A 42 -10.19 28.57 -40.68
CA PHE A 42 -9.34 27.41 -40.90
C PHE A 42 -8.02 27.31 -40.12
N ILE A 43 -7.42 28.41 -39.67
CA ILE A 43 -6.07 28.37 -39.07
C ILE A 43 -6.13 28.27 -37.54
N PHE A 44 -6.95 29.07 -36.88
CA PHE A 44 -7.02 29.10 -35.42
C PHE A 44 -7.70 27.85 -34.85
N THR A 45 -8.79 27.39 -35.50
CA THR A 45 -9.51 26.17 -35.10
C THR A 45 -8.67 24.92 -35.35
N PHE A 46 -7.88 24.91 -36.42
CA PHE A 46 -6.96 23.80 -36.74
C PHE A 46 -5.83 23.67 -35.73
N ILE A 47 -5.20 24.79 -35.31
CA ILE A 47 -4.17 24.78 -34.25
C ILE A 47 -4.77 24.29 -32.92
N LEU A 48 -5.95 24.76 -32.53
CA LEU A 48 -6.64 24.26 -31.33
C LEU A 48 -6.98 22.77 -31.42
N GLY A 49 -7.41 22.30 -32.59
CA GLY A 49 -7.67 20.88 -32.85
C GLY A 49 -6.41 20.02 -32.73
N ILE A 50 -5.26 20.48 -33.23
CA ILE A 50 -3.97 19.78 -33.10
C ILE A 50 -3.53 19.72 -31.63
N ILE A 51 -3.62 20.84 -30.89
CA ILE A 51 -3.29 20.87 -29.45
C ILE A 51 -4.21 19.92 -28.68
N ALA A 52 -5.51 19.94 -28.95
CA ALA A 52 -6.49 19.06 -28.34
C ALA A 52 -6.22 17.58 -28.67
N PHE A 53 -5.84 17.26 -29.91
CA PHE A 53 -5.49 15.92 -30.36
C PHE A 53 -4.24 15.39 -29.66
N PHE A 54 -3.17 16.19 -29.56
CA PHE A 54 -1.98 15.80 -28.81
C PHE A 54 -2.24 15.67 -27.30
N ARG A 55 -3.13 16.50 -26.73
CA ARG A 55 -3.63 16.33 -25.36
C ARG A 55 -4.41 15.03 -25.20
N MET A 56 -5.28 14.69 -26.15
CA MET A 56 -6.07 13.46 -26.15
C MET A 56 -5.18 12.21 -26.25
N LEU A 57 -4.17 12.22 -27.13
CA LEU A 57 -3.16 11.16 -27.24
C LEU A 57 -2.36 11.00 -25.94
N SER A 58 -1.96 12.11 -25.32
CA SER A 58 -1.28 12.09 -24.02
C SER A 58 -2.13 11.45 -22.92
N LEU A 59 -3.44 11.75 -22.88
CA LEU A 59 -4.40 11.18 -21.92
C LEU A 59 -4.77 9.72 -22.20
N ALA A 60 -4.65 9.26 -23.45
CA ALA A 60 -4.87 7.88 -23.86
C ALA A 60 -3.69 6.93 -23.51
N SER A 61 -2.52 7.47 -23.15
CA SER A 61 -1.40 6.67 -22.66
C SER A 61 -1.76 6.01 -21.32
N PRO A 62 -1.30 4.76 -21.05
CA PRO A 62 -1.49 4.13 -19.75
C PRO A 62 -0.91 5.04 -18.67
N HIS A 63 -1.78 5.58 -17.82
CA HIS A 63 -1.33 6.47 -16.76
C HIS A 63 -0.54 5.60 -15.78
N SER A 64 0.78 5.79 -15.72
CA SER A 64 1.69 5.03 -14.86
C SER A 64 1.25 5.00 -13.40
N LYS A 65 0.52 6.03 -12.94
CA LYS A 65 -0.11 6.08 -11.62
C LYS A 65 -1.19 5.00 -11.43
N VAL A 66 -2.09 4.80 -12.40
CA VAL A 66 -3.14 3.76 -12.31
C VAL A 66 -2.53 2.37 -12.34
N GLU A 67 -1.53 2.13 -13.18
CA GLU A 67 -0.80 0.85 -13.20
C GLU A 67 -0.10 0.59 -11.85
N SER A 68 0.54 1.62 -11.26
CA SER A 68 1.18 1.51 -9.95
C SER A 68 0.19 1.23 -8.82
N MET A 69 -1.00 1.84 -8.85
CA MET A 69 -2.05 1.61 -7.86
C MET A 69 -2.67 0.22 -8.00
N ALA A 70 -2.91 -0.23 -9.24
CA ALA A 70 -3.39 -1.59 -9.51
C ALA A 70 -2.38 -2.64 -9.04
N SER A 71 -1.09 -2.41 -9.28
CA SER A 71 -0.02 -3.28 -8.74
C SER A 71 0.01 -3.24 -7.21
N GLY A 72 -0.21 -2.08 -6.58
CA GLY A 72 -0.36 -2.00 -5.12
C GLY A 72 -1.49 -2.90 -4.60
N LEU A 73 -2.68 -2.78 -5.19
CA LEU A 73 -3.85 -3.58 -4.85
C LEU A 73 -3.62 -5.08 -5.03
N GLU A 74 -3.01 -5.50 -6.14
CA GLU A 74 -2.65 -6.90 -6.37
C GLU A 74 -1.75 -7.44 -5.24
N GLY A 75 -0.79 -6.62 -4.80
CA GLY A 75 0.09 -6.97 -3.68
C GLY A 75 -0.65 -7.10 -2.36
N GLU A 76 -1.57 -6.19 -2.05
CA GLU A 76 -2.40 -6.25 -0.83
C GLU A 76 -3.35 -7.46 -0.86
N GLU A 77 -3.94 -7.78 -2.01
CA GLU A 77 -4.80 -8.95 -2.17
C GLU A 77 -4.04 -10.25 -1.96
N TYR A 78 -2.80 -10.33 -2.48
CA TYR A 78 -1.94 -11.45 -2.17
C TYR A 78 -1.64 -11.50 -0.66
N ALA A 79 -1.20 -10.39 -0.05
CA ALA A 79 -0.89 -10.35 1.38
C ALA A 79 -2.07 -10.83 2.25
N ILE A 80 -3.31 -10.42 1.92
CA ILE A 80 -4.54 -10.93 2.56
C ILE A 80 -4.64 -12.44 2.42
N SER A 81 -4.41 -12.98 1.21
CA SER A 81 -4.47 -14.42 0.95
C SER A 81 -3.43 -15.20 1.76
N THR A 82 -2.23 -14.64 1.95
CA THR A 82 -1.19 -15.21 2.81
C THR A 82 -1.59 -15.15 4.27
N LEU A 83 -1.90 -13.97 4.80
CA LEU A 83 -2.20 -13.77 6.22
C LEU A 83 -3.47 -14.49 6.68
N ARG A 84 -4.44 -14.74 5.79
CA ARG A 84 -5.64 -15.56 6.08
C ARG A 84 -5.29 -17.01 6.47
N LYS A 85 -4.11 -17.50 6.08
CA LYS A 85 -3.63 -18.85 6.45
C LYS A 85 -3.21 -18.95 7.92
N LEU A 86 -3.06 -17.84 8.63
CA LEU A 86 -2.86 -17.86 10.08
C LEU A 86 -4.04 -18.57 10.79
N PRO A 87 -3.82 -19.12 11.99
CA PRO A 87 -4.87 -19.69 12.84
C PRO A 87 -6.03 -18.72 13.13
N ASP A 88 -7.20 -19.22 13.54
CA ASP A 88 -8.40 -18.40 13.80
C ASP A 88 -8.31 -17.53 15.06
N GLU A 89 -7.32 -17.75 15.91
CA GLU A 89 -6.97 -16.88 17.02
C GLU A 89 -6.32 -15.55 16.58
N TYR A 90 -5.99 -15.42 15.29
CA TYR A 90 -5.45 -14.18 14.71
C TYR A 90 -6.52 -13.39 13.97
N THR A 91 -6.45 -12.07 14.10
CA THR A 91 -7.23 -11.11 13.33
C THR A 91 -6.29 -10.23 12.51
N VAL A 92 -6.62 -10.07 11.22
CA VAL A 92 -5.91 -9.21 10.27
C VAL A 92 -6.81 -8.02 9.96
N ILE A 93 -6.40 -6.84 10.39
CA ILE A 93 -7.11 -5.57 10.18
C ILE A 93 -6.38 -4.81 9.08
N CYS A 94 -7.09 -4.47 8.00
CA CYS A 94 -6.52 -3.85 6.81
C CYS A 94 -6.92 -2.36 6.72
N ASP A 95 -6.02 -1.53 6.20
CA ASP A 95 -6.23 -0.09 5.99
C ASP A 95 -6.64 0.65 7.27
N VAL A 96 -5.80 0.53 8.32
CA VAL A 96 -6.03 1.16 9.62
C VAL A 96 -5.48 2.58 9.61
N ASN A 97 -6.37 3.56 9.66
CA ASN A 97 -6.01 4.98 9.74
C ASN A 97 -5.98 5.41 11.21
N ILE A 98 -4.83 5.93 11.66
CA ILE A 98 -4.64 6.42 13.03
C ILE A 98 -4.09 7.85 13.03
N GLU A 99 -4.47 8.62 14.03
CA GLU A 99 -3.94 9.96 14.28
C GLU A 99 -3.40 10.07 15.71
N VAL A 100 -2.13 10.42 15.84
CA VAL A 100 -1.46 10.58 17.14
C VAL A 100 -0.62 11.85 17.12
N ASP A 101 -0.82 12.72 18.10
CA ASP A 101 -0.18 14.04 18.22
C ASP A 101 -0.32 14.92 16.94
N GLY A 102 -1.46 14.82 16.25
CA GLY A 102 -1.70 15.51 14.98
C GLY A 102 -0.98 14.88 13.77
N GLY A 103 -0.27 13.77 13.96
CA GLY A 103 0.36 13.00 12.89
C GLY A 103 -0.51 11.83 12.45
N LYS A 104 -0.91 11.83 11.17
CA LYS A 104 -1.67 10.73 10.56
C LYS A 104 -0.78 9.58 10.09
N SER A 105 -1.30 8.36 10.11
CA SER A 105 -0.71 7.17 9.50
C SER A 105 -1.78 6.22 9.01
N GLN A 106 -1.59 5.78 7.78
CA GLN A 106 -2.31 4.64 7.20
C GLN A 106 -1.41 3.42 7.38
N LEU A 107 -1.90 2.42 8.10
CA LEU A 107 -1.24 1.14 8.31
C LEU A 107 -1.86 0.13 7.35
N ASP A 108 -1.06 -0.44 6.44
CA ASP A 108 -1.58 -1.38 5.44
C ASP A 108 -2.27 -2.57 6.14
N PHE A 109 -1.55 -3.19 7.09
CA PHE A 109 -2.03 -4.35 7.85
C PHE A 109 -1.58 -4.29 9.31
N VAL A 110 -2.54 -4.54 10.21
CA VAL A 110 -2.28 -4.84 11.62
C VAL A 110 -2.78 -6.25 11.91
N VAL A 111 -1.87 -7.15 12.29
CA VAL A 111 -2.20 -8.50 12.73
C VAL A 111 -2.19 -8.52 14.26
N VAL A 112 -3.27 -8.99 14.87
CA VAL A 112 -3.41 -9.14 16.32
C VAL A 112 -3.67 -10.60 16.63
N GLY A 113 -2.93 -11.19 17.56
CA GLY A 113 -3.16 -12.57 17.98
C GLY A 113 -2.38 -12.93 19.25
N PRO A 114 -2.35 -14.22 19.61
CA PRO A 114 -1.77 -14.68 20.87
C PRO A 114 -0.30 -14.31 21.07
N THR A 115 0.46 -14.17 19.98
CA THR A 115 1.91 -13.87 19.98
C THR A 115 2.25 -12.37 19.94
N GLY A 116 1.23 -11.50 19.86
CA GLY A 116 1.40 -10.05 19.89
C GLY A 116 0.72 -9.30 18.75
N ILE A 117 1.19 -8.08 18.52
CA ILE A 117 0.69 -7.15 17.50
C ILE A 117 1.76 -6.93 16.44
N PHE A 118 1.41 -7.11 15.17
CA PHE A 118 2.34 -6.95 14.04
C PHE A 118 1.81 -5.93 13.04
N VAL A 119 2.57 -4.86 12.81
CA VAL A 119 2.32 -3.89 11.73
C VAL A 119 3.11 -4.33 10.51
N THR A 120 2.42 -4.64 9.41
CA THR A 120 3.05 -5.14 8.19
C THR A 120 2.87 -4.14 7.06
N GLU A 121 3.97 -3.57 6.58
CA GLU A 121 4.02 -2.71 5.39
C GLU A 121 4.15 -3.58 4.13
N ILE A 122 3.28 -3.38 3.14
CA ILE A 122 3.24 -4.19 1.91
C ILE A 122 3.89 -3.45 0.75
N LYS A 123 4.82 -4.11 0.05
CA LYS A 123 5.45 -3.58 -1.17
C LYS A 123 5.38 -4.60 -2.31
N ASN A 124 4.60 -4.29 -3.35
CA ASN A 124 4.59 -5.09 -4.58
C ASN A 124 5.67 -4.65 -5.58
N TRP A 125 6.95 -4.74 -5.20
CA TRP A 125 8.08 -4.29 -6.02
C TRP A 125 8.76 -5.46 -6.73
N ASN A 126 8.98 -5.36 -8.04
CA ASN A 126 9.76 -6.34 -8.80
C ASN A 126 11.24 -5.97 -8.93
N GLY A 127 12.07 -6.93 -9.36
CA GLY A 127 13.50 -6.71 -9.55
C GLY A 127 14.28 -6.83 -8.25
N THR A 128 15.50 -6.30 -8.24
CA THR A 128 16.44 -6.48 -7.13
C THR A 128 16.45 -5.22 -6.25
N ILE A 129 16.21 -5.40 -4.96
CA ILE A 129 16.11 -4.33 -3.96
C ILE A 129 17.36 -4.34 -3.11
N TYR A 130 18.03 -3.19 -3.03
CA TYR A 130 19.23 -2.97 -2.24
C TYR A 130 18.99 -1.88 -1.20
N GLY A 131 19.56 -2.07 -0.02
CA GLY A 131 19.71 -0.99 0.94
C GLY A 131 19.98 -1.49 2.35
N SER A 132 19.91 -0.58 3.32
CA SER A 132 20.08 -0.91 4.73
C SER A 132 19.08 -0.20 5.62
N GLU A 133 19.03 -0.57 6.90
CA GLU A 133 18.19 0.09 7.90
C GLU A 133 18.55 1.56 8.17
N GLU A 134 19.81 1.94 7.93
CA GLU A 134 20.31 3.28 8.20
C GLU A 134 20.02 4.25 7.03
N GLU A 135 19.98 3.74 5.80
CA GLU A 135 19.73 4.53 4.59
C GLU A 135 18.32 5.12 4.52
N LYS A 136 18.21 6.37 4.07
CA LYS A 136 16.92 7.05 3.89
C LYS A 136 16.06 6.40 2.79
N GLU A 137 16.71 5.87 1.76
CA GLU A 137 16.06 5.33 0.58
C GLU A 137 16.71 4.00 0.21
N TRP A 138 15.90 3.07 -0.29
CA TRP A 138 16.36 1.82 -0.91
C TRP A 138 16.38 1.96 -2.42
N ARG A 139 17.33 1.28 -3.06
CA ARG A 139 17.47 1.23 -4.52
C ARG A 139 16.78 -0.01 -5.07
N GLN A 140 15.95 0.17 -6.10
CA GLN A 140 15.36 -0.89 -6.91
C GLN A 140 16.01 -0.88 -8.28
N ASP A 141 16.62 -2.00 -8.68
CA ASP A 141 17.13 -2.23 -10.03
C ASP A 141 16.17 -3.16 -10.78
N LYS A 142 15.73 -2.76 -11.98
CA LYS A 142 14.82 -3.58 -12.81
C LYS A 142 14.94 -3.36 -14.30
N VAL A 143 14.50 -4.38 -15.05
CA VAL A 143 14.38 -4.34 -16.51
C VAL A 143 12.99 -3.85 -16.90
N GLY A 144 12.94 -2.79 -17.70
CA GLY A 144 11.71 -2.23 -18.25
C GLY A 144 11.09 -3.09 -19.35
N ARG A 145 9.83 -2.80 -19.70
CA ARG A 145 9.09 -3.53 -20.76
C ARG A 145 9.81 -3.57 -22.11
N LYS A 146 10.70 -2.61 -22.38
CA LYS A 146 11.51 -2.51 -23.61
C LYS A 146 12.93 -3.11 -23.47
N GLY A 147 13.21 -3.83 -22.40
CA GLY A 147 14.51 -4.48 -22.15
C GLY A 147 15.59 -3.57 -21.55
N GLY A 148 15.34 -2.27 -21.37
CA GLY A 148 16.29 -1.36 -20.73
C GLY A 148 16.33 -1.52 -19.22
N GLU A 149 17.52 -1.61 -18.65
CA GLU A 149 17.77 -1.57 -17.21
C GLU A 149 17.63 -0.14 -16.68
N TYR A 150 17.01 0.00 -15.52
CA TYR A 150 17.00 1.27 -14.80
C TYR A 150 16.88 1.05 -13.29
N SER A 151 17.45 2.00 -12.55
CA SER A 151 17.39 2.06 -11.10
C SER A 151 16.40 3.13 -10.65
N ARG A 152 15.70 2.88 -9.54
CA ARG A 152 14.87 3.86 -8.85
C ARG A 152 15.16 3.84 -7.36
N HIS A 153 15.07 4.99 -6.73
CA HIS A 153 15.18 5.12 -5.28
C HIS A 153 13.81 5.36 -4.69
N TYR A 154 13.50 4.64 -3.62
CA TYR A 154 12.24 4.74 -2.88
C TYR A 154 12.55 4.98 -1.42
N TYR A 155 11.70 5.73 -0.73
CA TYR A 155 11.82 5.87 0.72
C TYR A 155 11.86 4.50 1.40
N ASN A 156 12.73 4.36 2.39
CA ASN A 156 12.97 3.11 3.09
C ASN A 156 11.70 2.62 3.83
N PRO A 157 11.09 1.49 3.43
CA PRO A 157 9.88 0.97 4.06
C PRO A 157 10.13 0.51 5.52
N GLY A 158 11.35 0.13 5.87
CA GLY A 158 11.75 -0.13 7.25
C GLY A 158 11.66 1.11 8.14
N LYS A 159 11.97 2.31 7.61
CA LYS A 159 11.76 3.56 8.35
C LYS A 159 10.28 3.93 8.43
N GLN A 160 9.52 3.69 7.36
CA GLN A 160 8.07 3.88 7.32
C GLN A 160 7.38 3.05 8.42
N VAL A 161 7.64 1.74 8.47
CA VAL A 161 7.03 0.85 9.48
C VAL A 161 7.47 1.19 10.91
N ARG A 162 8.68 1.70 11.13
CA ARG A 162 9.10 2.19 12.46
C ARG A 162 8.26 3.38 12.94
N THR A 163 7.92 4.31 12.04
CA THR A 163 7.00 5.41 12.37
C THR A 163 5.60 4.89 12.69
N HIS A 164 5.13 3.89 11.94
CA HIS A 164 3.86 3.22 12.19
C HIS A 164 3.81 2.52 13.56
N VAL A 165 4.82 1.73 13.89
CA VAL A 165 5.00 1.09 15.21
C VAL A 165 4.95 2.14 16.31
N TYR A 166 5.74 3.21 16.20
CA TYR A 166 5.75 4.29 17.20
C TYR A 166 4.35 4.87 17.45
N ARG A 167 3.61 5.19 16.38
CA ARG A 167 2.27 5.78 16.49
C ARG A 167 1.26 4.78 17.06
N LEU A 168 1.27 3.55 16.59
CA LEU A 168 0.36 2.52 17.10
C LEU A 168 0.63 2.23 18.58
N SER A 169 1.89 2.03 18.99
CA SER A 169 2.25 1.83 20.40
C SER A 169 1.79 2.99 21.27
N LYS A 170 1.88 4.24 20.77
CA LYS A 170 1.42 5.41 21.50
C LYS A 170 -0.11 5.49 21.59
N LEU A 171 -0.84 5.16 20.51
CA LEU A 171 -2.29 5.05 20.51
C LEU A 171 -2.77 4.01 21.53
N LEU A 172 -2.18 2.81 21.52
CA LEU A 172 -2.48 1.75 22.48
C LEU A 172 -2.25 2.24 23.92
N LYS A 173 -1.08 2.83 24.19
CA LYS A 173 -0.73 3.34 25.52
C LYS A 173 -1.70 4.41 26.01
N ASN A 174 -2.11 5.34 25.15
CA ASN A 174 -3.09 6.38 25.48
C ASN A 174 -4.46 5.80 25.88
N ASN A 175 -4.78 4.60 25.40
CA ASN A 175 -6.00 3.86 25.72
C ASN A 175 -5.78 2.82 26.84
N GLY A 176 -4.66 2.88 27.57
CA GLY A 176 -4.37 1.95 28.67
C GLY A 176 -3.94 0.55 28.23
N LEU A 177 -3.69 0.33 26.94
CA LEU A 177 -3.19 -0.92 26.38
C LEU A 177 -1.68 -0.81 26.19
N ASN A 178 -0.89 -1.48 27.04
CA ASN A 178 0.57 -1.43 26.95
C ASN A 178 1.11 -2.76 26.42
N SER A 179 1.03 -2.91 25.09
CA SER A 179 1.51 -4.12 24.40
C SER A 179 2.59 -3.81 23.37
N TRP A 180 3.50 -4.76 23.18
CA TRP A 180 4.55 -4.73 22.18
C TRP A 180 3.95 -4.74 20.77
N VAL A 181 4.54 -3.93 19.90
CA VAL A 181 4.17 -3.84 18.48
C VAL A 181 5.42 -4.12 17.65
N GLN A 182 5.38 -5.18 16.85
CA GLN A 182 6.45 -5.57 15.95
C GLN A 182 6.19 -5.01 14.54
N GLY A 183 7.19 -4.35 13.94
CA GLY A 183 7.13 -3.89 12.56
C GLY A 183 7.68 -4.94 11.59
N ILE A 184 7.04 -5.11 10.44
CA ILE A 184 7.44 -6.03 9.36
C ILE A 184 7.34 -5.31 8.02
N VAL A 185 8.27 -5.60 7.10
CA VAL A 185 8.11 -5.27 5.67
C VAL A 185 7.89 -6.55 4.89
N TYR A 186 6.85 -6.58 4.06
CA TYR A 186 6.54 -7.72 3.22
C TYR A 186 6.49 -7.39 1.73
N PHE A 187 7.33 -8.07 0.96
CA PHE A 187 7.36 -7.95 -0.49
C PHE A 187 6.56 -9.06 -1.17
N THR A 188 5.52 -8.67 -1.91
CA THR A 188 4.56 -9.62 -2.51
C THR A 188 4.79 -9.91 -3.99
N HIS A 189 5.77 -9.26 -4.62
CA HIS A 189 6.01 -9.50 -6.03
C HIS A 189 6.81 -10.82 -6.23
N PRO A 190 6.38 -11.76 -7.08
CA PRO A 190 7.02 -13.08 -7.25
C PRO A 190 8.40 -13.05 -7.91
N ARG A 191 8.80 -11.89 -8.45
CA ARG A 191 10.12 -11.63 -9.06
C ARG A 191 10.96 -10.63 -8.28
N VAL A 192 10.70 -10.50 -6.98
CA VAL A 192 11.52 -9.65 -6.11
C VAL A 192 12.73 -10.44 -5.62
N GLU A 193 13.86 -9.76 -5.53
CA GLU A 193 15.06 -10.26 -4.87
C GLU A 193 15.52 -9.21 -3.86
N ILE A 194 15.75 -9.62 -2.61
CA ILE A 194 16.05 -8.72 -1.51
C ILE A 194 17.52 -8.87 -1.11
N HIS A 195 18.28 -7.78 -1.23
CA HIS A 195 19.65 -7.60 -0.77
C HIS A 195 19.68 -6.43 0.22
N VAL A 196 18.92 -6.58 1.31
CA VAL A 196 18.76 -5.55 2.34
C VAL A 196 19.36 -6.02 3.66
N GLU A 197 20.14 -5.16 4.29
CA GLU A 197 20.74 -5.41 5.60
C GLU A 197 19.92 -4.72 6.71
N THR A 198 19.23 -5.52 7.54
CA THR A 198 18.48 -5.00 8.69
C THR A 198 18.42 -5.99 9.84
N ASN A 199 18.53 -5.46 11.06
CA ASN A 199 18.45 -6.24 12.31
C ASN A 199 17.23 -5.86 13.16
N LYS A 200 16.55 -4.75 12.84
CA LYS A 200 15.44 -4.20 13.64
C LYS A 200 14.07 -4.52 13.06
N VAL A 201 13.95 -4.57 11.73
CA VAL A 201 12.68 -4.78 11.03
C VAL A 201 12.84 -5.98 10.10
N PRO A 202 12.25 -7.13 10.43
CA PRO A 202 12.24 -8.28 9.54
C PRO A 202 11.65 -7.95 8.16
N VAL A 203 12.30 -8.45 7.11
CA VAL A 203 11.89 -8.29 5.72
C VAL A 203 11.63 -9.67 5.12
N PHE A 204 10.42 -9.89 4.62
CA PHE A 204 10.01 -11.14 3.96
C PHE A 204 9.68 -10.89 2.49
N ALA A 205 9.85 -11.91 1.64
CA ALA A 205 9.61 -11.83 0.20
C ALA A 205 8.99 -13.10 -0.39
N GLU A 206 8.07 -12.92 -1.35
CA GLU A 206 7.06 -13.90 -1.77
C GLU A 206 7.38 -14.72 -3.05
N PRO A 207 8.53 -15.40 -3.15
CA PRO A 207 8.54 -16.59 -4.01
C PRO A 207 9.18 -17.83 -3.37
N LYS A 208 9.78 -17.72 -2.18
CA LYS A 208 10.55 -18.85 -1.64
C LYS A 208 9.67 -19.95 -1.06
N ASN A 209 8.54 -19.62 -0.39
CA ASN A 209 7.69 -20.62 0.29
C ASN A 209 6.22 -20.18 0.50
N ASP A 210 5.57 -19.46 -0.43
CA ASP A 210 4.14 -19.10 -0.33
C ASP A 210 3.74 -18.39 1.01
N GLY A 211 4.61 -17.48 1.46
CA GLY A 211 4.45 -16.73 2.70
C GLY A 211 4.79 -17.49 3.99
N TYR A 212 5.26 -18.74 3.91
CA TYR A 212 5.56 -19.57 5.08
C TYR A 212 6.49 -18.88 6.10
N ASP A 213 7.56 -18.22 5.66
CA ASP A 213 8.51 -17.60 6.57
C ASP A 213 7.88 -16.45 7.37
N LEU A 214 7.02 -15.65 6.72
CA LEU A 214 6.22 -14.60 7.39
C LEU A 214 5.25 -15.22 8.39
N LEU A 215 4.48 -16.22 7.97
CA LEU A 215 3.49 -16.88 8.82
C LEU A 215 4.13 -17.56 10.02
N LYS A 216 5.26 -18.23 9.81
CA LYS A 216 6.04 -18.88 10.87
C LYS A 216 6.55 -17.84 11.85
N TYR A 217 7.13 -16.74 11.35
CA TYR A 217 7.61 -15.65 12.19
C TYR A 217 6.49 -15.12 13.10
N ILE A 218 5.33 -14.75 12.52
CA ILE A 218 4.18 -14.25 13.29
C ILE A 218 3.74 -15.24 14.39
N GLN A 219 3.77 -16.54 14.10
CA GLN A 219 3.33 -17.59 15.04
C GLN A 219 4.39 -18.01 16.07
N SER A 220 5.68 -17.80 15.79
CA SER A 220 6.77 -18.24 16.68
C SER A 220 7.39 -17.11 17.49
N GLU A 221 7.14 -15.86 17.11
CA GLU A 221 7.70 -14.71 17.78
C GLU A 221 7.07 -14.55 19.17
N ASP A 222 7.84 -14.82 20.21
CA ASP A 222 7.39 -14.67 21.61
C ASP A 222 7.68 -13.25 22.12
N ASN A 223 7.11 -12.27 21.42
CA ASN A 223 7.25 -10.87 21.81
C ASN A 223 6.41 -10.54 23.06
N GLU A 224 5.17 -11.03 23.07
CA GLU A 224 4.23 -10.89 24.19
C GLU A 224 3.07 -11.88 24.03
N SER A 225 2.73 -12.60 25.10
CA SER A 225 1.53 -13.44 25.12
C SER A 225 0.28 -12.62 25.46
N LEU A 226 -0.57 -12.36 24.48
CA LEU A 226 -1.82 -11.60 24.67
C LEU A 226 -2.98 -12.50 25.10
N THR A 227 -3.73 -12.07 26.10
CA THR A 227 -5.00 -12.71 26.49
C THR A 227 -6.09 -12.42 25.46
N GLU A 228 -7.10 -13.29 25.36
CA GLU A 228 -8.28 -13.05 24.50
C GLU A 228 -8.95 -11.71 24.79
N LYS A 229 -8.99 -11.28 26.06
CA LYS A 229 -9.54 -9.98 26.43
C LYS A 229 -8.71 -8.83 25.82
N GLN A 230 -7.38 -8.88 25.94
CA GLN A 230 -6.51 -7.85 25.35
C GLN A 230 -6.66 -7.82 23.82
N ILE A 231 -6.70 -8.98 23.17
CA ILE A 231 -6.91 -9.09 21.72
C ILE A 231 -8.22 -8.39 21.32
N ASN A 232 -9.32 -8.70 22.01
CA ASN A 232 -10.61 -8.07 21.74
C ASN A 232 -10.62 -6.55 21.99
N ASP A 233 -9.99 -6.09 23.08
CA ASP A 233 -9.89 -4.66 23.39
C ASP A 233 -9.08 -3.90 22.30
N ILE A 234 -7.98 -4.49 21.83
CA ILE A 234 -7.15 -3.95 20.74
C ILE A 234 -7.93 -3.93 19.42
N GLU A 235 -8.61 -5.04 19.06
CA GLU A 235 -9.42 -5.13 17.86
C GLU A 235 -10.48 -4.03 17.81
N ASN A 236 -11.23 -3.87 18.90
CA ASN A 236 -12.30 -2.89 18.99
C ASN A 236 -11.77 -1.45 18.84
N LEU A 237 -10.64 -1.14 19.47
CA LEU A 237 -9.99 0.15 19.32
C LEU A 237 -9.61 0.42 17.86
N LEU A 238 -8.89 -0.50 17.22
CA LEU A 238 -8.40 -0.31 15.84
C LEU A 238 -9.53 -0.23 14.81
N VAL A 239 -10.59 -1.02 15.00
CA VAL A 239 -11.78 -0.93 14.15
C VAL A 239 -12.51 0.38 14.36
N SER A 240 -12.59 0.89 15.60
CA SER A 240 -13.22 2.18 15.87
C SER A 240 -12.49 3.35 15.18
N GLU A 241 -11.16 3.39 15.25
CA GLU A 241 -10.34 4.42 14.59
C GLU A 241 -10.50 4.39 13.06
N SER A 242 -10.55 3.19 12.49
CA SER A 242 -10.71 2.99 11.04
C SER A 242 -12.06 3.48 10.50
N ASN A 243 -13.11 3.50 11.33
CA ASN A 243 -14.46 3.90 10.91
C ASN A 243 -14.71 5.42 11.02
N LEU A 244 -13.88 6.17 11.75
CA LEU A 244 -14.11 7.60 12.00
C LEU A 244 -13.88 8.50 10.77
N GLU A 245 -13.08 8.08 9.79
CA GLU A 245 -12.89 8.83 8.52
C GLU A 245 -13.99 8.56 7.46
N GLY A 246 -14.94 7.64 7.71
CA GLY A 246 -16.08 7.38 6.82
C GLY A 246 -17.26 8.37 6.98
N THR A 247 -17.19 9.26 7.98
CA THR A 247 -18.29 10.16 8.38
C THR A 247 -17.99 11.66 8.22
N ALA A 248 -16.90 12.02 7.54
CA ALA A 248 -16.50 13.41 7.30
C ALA A 248 -16.68 13.84 5.83
#